data_AF-A0A419F2N4-F1
#
_entry.id   AF-A0A419F2N4-F1
#
_cell.length_a   1.000
_cell.length_b   1.000
_cell.length_c   1.000
_cell.angle_alpha   90.00
_cell.angle_beta   90.00
_cell.angle_gamma   90.00
#
_symmetry.space_group_name_H-M   'P 1'
#
loop_
_entity.id
_entity.type
_entity.pdbx_description
1 polymer ?
#
loop_
_entity_poly.entity_id
_entity_poly.type
_entity_poly.pdbx_seq_one_letter_code
_entity_poly.pdbx_strand_id
1 'polypeptide(L)'
;MLEEFKNIKSSKDELRKFGLTIGIVLLLIALFIFTFKASLSIVLVAPGLLFIMFAFTAPIILLPFQKFWMALAIVLGWLSTRIILSIIFYLMLTPIRIIARIFGKEFLDLKIDRNAKSYWRYRSQKEFNPLDYEKQF
;
A
#
# COMPACT_ATOMS: atom_id res chain seq x y z
N MET A 1 -9.02 -3.38 -8.82
CA MET A 1 -10.34 -2.96 -8.32
C MET A 1 -11.43 -4.00 -8.57
N LEU A 2 -12.12 -4.07 -9.73
CA LEU A 2 -13.26 -4.99 -9.91
C LEU A 2 -12.91 -6.49 -9.79
N GLU A 3 -11.71 -6.88 -10.24
CA GLU A 3 -11.21 -8.25 -10.08
C GLU A 3 -10.87 -8.59 -8.62
N GLU A 4 -10.40 -7.64 -7.82
CA GLU A 4 -10.14 -7.83 -6.39
C GLU A 4 -11.45 -8.05 -5.62
N PHE A 5 -12.51 -7.31 -5.95
CA PHE A 5 -13.85 -7.53 -5.39
C PHE A 5 -14.40 -8.92 -5.74
N LYS A 6 -14.14 -9.41 -6.96
CA LYS A 6 -14.57 -10.75 -7.40
C LYS A 6 -13.77 -11.87 -6.74
N ASN A 7 -12.53 -11.59 -6.34
CA ASN A 7 -11.63 -12.52 -5.67
C ASN A 7 -11.77 -12.55 -4.14
N ILE A 8 -12.70 -11.77 -3.56
CA ILE A 8 -13.01 -11.86 -2.13
C ILE A 8 -13.61 -13.24 -1.84
N LYS A 9 -12.79 -14.13 -1.28
CA LYS A 9 -13.19 -15.48 -0.90
C LYS A 9 -14.04 -15.45 0.37
N SER A 10 -15.32 -15.15 0.27
CA SER A 10 -16.26 -15.22 1.41
C SER A 10 -16.64 -16.66 1.81
N SER A 11 -15.66 -17.57 1.94
CA SER A 11 -15.87 -18.93 2.43
C SER A 11 -16.15 -18.94 3.93
N LYS A 12 -16.95 -19.91 4.42
CA LYS A 12 -17.32 -20.02 5.85
C LYS A 12 -16.11 -20.00 6.79
N ASP A 13 -14.97 -20.53 6.36
CA ASP A 13 -13.72 -20.53 7.13
C ASP A 13 -13.09 -19.12 7.25
N GLU A 14 -13.14 -18.32 6.18
CA GLU A 14 -12.65 -16.94 6.21
C GLU A 14 -13.53 -16.04 7.09
N LEU A 15 -14.85 -16.25 7.08
CA LEU A 15 -15.77 -15.53 7.97
C LEU A 15 -15.50 -15.85 9.45
N ARG A 16 -15.19 -17.12 9.77
CA ARG A 16 -14.79 -17.53 11.11
C ARG A 16 -13.50 -16.85 11.55
N LYS A 17 -12.46 -16.89 10.71
CA LYS A 17 -11.17 -16.24 10.96
C LYS A 17 -11.32 -14.73 11.15
N PHE A 18 -12.15 -14.09 10.33
CA PHE A 18 -12.45 -12.66 10.42
C PHE A 18 -13.16 -12.29 11.73
N GLY A 19 -14.21 -13.02 12.11
CA GLY A 19 -14.91 -12.77 13.38
C GLY A 19 -14.02 -13.03 14.60
N LEU A 20 -13.17 -14.05 14.55
CA LEU A 20 -12.23 -14.38 15.61
C LEU A 20 -11.12 -13.34 15.74
N THR A 21 -10.54 -12.88 14.63
CA THR A 21 -9.52 -11.81 14.65
C THR A 21 -10.07 -10.49 15.17
N ILE A 22 -11.23 -10.04 14.68
CA ILE A 22 -11.87 -8.82 15.20
C ILE A 22 -12.24 -8.96 16.68
N GLY A 23 -12.82 -10.10 17.07
CA GLY A 23 -13.19 -10.37 18.46
C GLY A 23 -11.99 -10.33 19.41
N ILE A 24 -10.87 -10.98 19.05
CA ILE A 24 -9.65 -10.96 19.85
C ILE A 24 -9.07 -9.54 19.93
N VAL A 25 -9.02 -8.81 18.81
CA VAL A 25 -8.51 -7.44 18.79
C VAL A 25 -9.36 -6.53 19.69
N LEU A 26 -10.68 -6.63 19.63
CA LEU A 26 -11.59 -5.87 20.50
C LEU A 26 -11.37 -6.22 21.98
N LEU A 27 -11.17 -7.50 22.33
CA LEU A 27 -10.87 -7.91 23.70
C LEU A 27 -9.52 -7.39 24.19
N LEU A 28 -8.48 -7.42 23.35
CA LEU A 28 -7.16 -6.86 23.69
C LEU A 28 -7.24 -5.35 23.93
N ILE A 29 -7.96 -4.63 23.06
CA ILE A 29 -8.18 -3.18 23.25
C ILE A 29 -8.99 -2.93 24.53
N ALA A 30 -10.01 -3.75 24.80
CA ALA A 30 -10.82 -3.61 26.01
C ALA A 30 -10.00 -3.84 27.28
N LEU A 31 -9.08 -4.83 27.27
CA LEU A 31 -8.15 -5.11 28.35
C LEU A 31 -7.14 -3.97 28.54
N PHE A 32 -6.64 -3.40 27.44
CA PHE A 32 -5.77 -2.22 27.50
C PHE A 32 -6.50 -0.99 28.06
N ILE A 33 -7.76 -0.75 27.68
CA ILE A 33 -8.54 0.37 28.22
C ILE A 33 -8.91 0.13 29.69
N PHE A 34 -9.06 -1.13 30.10
CA PHE A 34 -9.35 -1.51 31.48
C PHE A 34 -8.23 -1.09 32.44
N THR A 35 -6.96 -1.14 32.02
CA THR A 35 -5.83 -0.69 32.85
C THR A 35 -5.85 0.81 33.12
N PHE A 36 -6.54 1.60 32.28
CA PHE A 36 -6.74 3.05 32.46
C PHE A 36 -8.04 3.40 33.21
N LYS A 37 -8.73 2.43 33.84
CA LYS A 37 -9.98 2.63 34.64
C LYS A 37 -11.10 3.37 33.90
N ALA A 38 -11.19 3.27 32.58
CA ALA A 38 -12.30 3.86 31.83
C ALA A 38 -13.52 2.92 31.82
N SER A 39 -14.69 3.43 32.21
CA SER A 39 -15.99 2.73 32.08
C SER A 39 -16.33 2.30 30.65
N LEU A 40 -15.59 2.79 29.64
CA LEU A 40 -15.72 2.36 28.24
C LEU A 40 -15.29 0.90 28.01
N SER A 41 -14.53 0.28 28.91
CA SER A 41 -14.05 -1.10 28.71
C SER A 41 -15.22 -2.09 28.56
N ILE A 42 -16.28 -1.97 29.37
CA ILE A 42 -17.48 -2.83 29.29
C ILE A 42 -18.23 -2.68 27.96
N VAL A 43 -18.25 -1.47 27.40
CA VAL A 43 -18.90 -1.18 26.12
C VAL A 43 -18.18 -1.86 24.95
N LEU A 44 -16.88 -2.15 25.09
CA LEU A 44 -16.09 -2.81 24.05
C LEU A 44 -16.01 -4.34 24.22
N VAL A 45 -16.15 -4.83 25.46
CA VAL A 45 -16.20 -6.28 25.75
C VAL A 45 -17.44 -6.93 25.16
N ALA A 46 -18.62 -6.30 25.30
CA ALA A 46 -19.89 -6.84 24.81
C ALA A 46 -19.89 -7.12 23.29
N PRO A 47 -19.52 -6.18 22.39
CA PRO A 47 -19.42 -6.46 20.97
C PRO A 47 -18.29 -7.45 20.64
N GLY A 48 -17.15 -7.43 21.36
CA GLY A 48 -16.08 -8.41 21.17
C GLY A 48 -16.54 -9.86 21.40
N LEU A 49 -17.26 -10.11 22.50
CA LEU A 49 -17.87 -11.40 22.81
C LEU A 49 -18.95 -11.80 21.81
N LEU A 50 -19.80 -10.86 21.39
CA LEU A 50 -20.81 -11.11 20.36
C LEU A 50 -20.18 -11.50 19.02
N PHE A 51 -19.11 -10.83 18.59
CA PHE A 51 -18.39 -11.18 17.36
C PHE A 51 -17.79 -12.59 17.42
N ILE A 52 -17.22 -12.99 18.56
CA ILE A 52 -16.71 -14.35 18.77
C ILE A 52 -17.87 -15.36 18.74
N MET A 53 -18.97 -15.07 19.43
CA MET A 53 -20.14 -15.95 19.48
C MET A 53 -20.76 -16.15 18.09
N PHE A 54 -20.92 -15.08 17.30
CA PHE A 54 -21.44 -15.17 15.94
C PHE A 54 -20.44 -15.82 14.98
N ALA A 55 -19.13 -15.67 15.19
CA ALA A 55 -18.14 -16.40 14.42
C ALA A 55 -18.31 -17.92 14.55
N PHE A 56 -18.61 -18.43 15.74
CA PHE A 56 -18.85 -19.86 15.98
C PHE A 56 -20.22 -20.35 15.54
N THR A 57 -21.29 -19.62 15.87
CA THR A 57 -22.69 -20.08 15.71
C THR A 57 -23.27 -19.79 14.33
N ALA A 58 -23.02 -18.60 13.77
CA ALA A 58 -23.65 -18.14 12.54
C ALA A 58 -22.74 -17.19 11.76
N PRO A 59 -21.63 -17.69 11.16
CA PRO A 59 -20.69 -16.84 10.42
C PRO A 59 -21.36 -16.10 9.25
N ILE A 60 -22.47 -16.61 8.72
CA ILE A 60 -23.23 -16.02 7.61
C ILE A 60 -23.73 -14.59 7.94
N ILE A 61 -23.99 -14.28 9.21
CA ILE A 61 -24.42 -12.93 9.63
C ILE A 61 -23.27 -11.92 9.51
N LEU A 62 -22.01 -12.38 9.63
CA LEU A 62 -20.83 -11.53 9.45
C LEU A 62 -20.52 -11.25 7.97
N LEU A 63 -21.17 -11.93 7.03
CA LEU A 63 -20.88 -11.84 5.60
C LEU A 63 -21.04 -10.42 5.02
N PRO A 64 -22.16 -9.68 5.26
CA PRO A 64 -22.28 -8.29 4.79
C PRO A 64 -21.24 -7.38 5.43
N PHE A 65 -20.93 -7.57 6.72
CA PHE A 65 -19.95 -6.77 7.44
C PHE A 65 -18.52 -7.03 6.93
N GLN A 66 -18.15 -8.29 6.72
CA GLN A 66 -16.86 -8.67 6.14
C GLN A 66 -16.71 -8.07 4.73
N LYS A 67 -17.74 -8.16 3.90
CA LYS A 67 -17.71 -7.58 2.54
C LYS A 67 -17.51 -6.07 2.58
N PHE A 68 -18.21 -5.37 3.46
CA PHE A 68 -18.04 -3.93 3.62
C PHE A 68 -16.63 -3.58 4.12
N TRP A 69 -16.15 -4.29 5.13
CA TRP A 69 -14.80 -4.11 5.67
C TRP A 69 -13.73 -4.35 4.61
N MET A 70 -13.88 -5.42 3.81
CA MET A 70 -12.97 -5.73 2.72
C MET A 70 -13.04 -4.71 1.58
N ALA A 71 -14.21 -4.19 1.26
CA ALA A 71 -14.35 -3.10 0.30
C ALA A 71 -13.55 -1.87 0.74
N LEU A 72 -13.66 -1.51 2.02
CA LEU A 72 -12.90 -0.42 2.62
C LEU A 72 -11.39 -0.72 2.57
N ALA A 73 -10.97 -1.94 2.89
CA ALA A 73 -9.57 -2.36 2.81
C ALA A 73 -8.99 -2.23 1.38
N ILE A 74 -9.76 -2.60 0.34
CA ILE A 74 -9.36 -2.44 -1.07
C ILE A 74 -9.17 -0.96 -1.41
N VAL A 75 -10.12 -0.10 -1.03
CA VAL A 75 -10.02 1.35 -1.27
C VAL A 75 -8.82 1.95 -0.55
N LEU A 76 -8.56 1.55 0.70
CA LEU A 76 -7.38 1.97 1.45
C LEU A 76 -6.08 1.47 0.82
N GLY A 77 -6.03 0.24 0.31
CA GLY A 77 -4.86 -0.29 -0.40
C GLY A 77 -4.55 0.49 -1.68
N TRP A 78 -5.59 0.81 -2.44
CA TRP A 78 -5.48 1.65 -3.63
C TRP A 78 -5.00 3.07 -3.30
N LEU A 79 -5.50 3.65 -2.21
CA LEU A 79 -5.13 4.98 -1.75
C LEU A 79 -3.71 5.00 -1.19
N SER A 80 -3.33 4.02 -0.37
CA SER A 80 -2.01 3.96 0.29
C SER A 80 -0.89 3.90 -0.72
N THR A 81 -1.03 3.09 -1.78
CA THR A 81 -0.04 2.99 -2.85
C THR A 81 0.20 4.36 -3.51
N ARG A 82 -0.87 5.12 -3.76
CA ARG A 82 -0.80 6.47 -4.35
C ARG A 82 -0.19 7.47 -3.40
N ILE A 83 -0.58 7.43 -2.13
CA ILE A 83 -0.04 8.29 -1.08
C ILE A 83 1.46 8.05 -0.93
N ILE A 84 1.89 6.80 -0.77
CA ILE A 84 3.30 6.43 -0.62
C ILE A 84 4.10 6.90 -1.83
N LEU A 85 3.62 6.62 -3.04
CA LEU A 85 4.32 7.03 -4.26
C LEU A 85 4.39 8.57 -4.39
N SER A 86 3.30 9.26 -4.06
CA SER A 86 3.26 10.73 -4.07
C SER A 86 4.22 11.32 -3.04
N ILE A 87 4.25 10.77 -1.82
CA ILE A 87 5.19 11.16 -0.77
C ILE A 87 6.62 10.99 -1.26
N ILE A 88 6.99 9.82 -1.79
CA ILE A 88 8.34 9.57 -2.30
C ILE A 88 8.68 10.56 -3.43
N PHE A 89 7.74 10.79 -4.35
CA PHE A 89 7.97 11.70 -5.47
C PHE A 89 8.19 13.15 -5.01
N TYR A 90 7.36 13.66 -4.09
CA TYR A 90 7.43 15.04 -3.65
C TYR A 90 8.49 15.30 -2.56
N LEU A 91 8.76 14.33 -1.68
CA LEU A 91 9.74 14.49 -0.60
C LEU A 91 11.14 13.98 -0.94
N MET A 92 11.30 13.08 -1.92
CA MET A 92 12.63 12.63 -2.35
C MET A 92 12.96 13.09 -3.76
N LEU A 93 12.19 12.69 -4.77
CA LEU A 93 12.56 12.96 -6.17
C LEU A 93 12.53 14.46 -6.52
N THR A 94 11.53 15.18 -6.03
CA THR A 94 11.37 16.61 -6.28
C THR A 94 12.50 17.45 -5.67
N PRO A 95 12.88 17.28 -4.38
CA PRO A 95 14.03 18.01 -3.84
C PRO A 95 15.34 17.61 -4.52
N ILE A 96 15.53 16.35 -4.92
CA ILE A 96 16.71 15.95 -5.72
C ILE A 96 16.81 16.80 -7.00
N ARG A 97 15.69 16.99 -7.72
CA ARG A 97 15.65 17.85 -8.90
C ARG A 97 15.97 19.31 -8.56
N ILE A 98 15.40 19.84 -7.49
CA ILE A 98 15.63 21.23 -7.06
C ILE A 98 17.11 21.43 -6.73
N ILE A 99 17.69 20.53 -5.94
CA ILE A 99 19.11 20.54 -5.57
C ILE A 99 19.98 20.46 -6.83
N ALA A 100 19.73 19.50 -7.73
CA ALA A 100 20.48 19.37 -8.97
C ALA A 100 20.42 20.66 -9.82
N ARG A 101 19.25 21.32 -9.88
CA ARG A 101 19.08 22.60 -10.58
C ARG A 101 19.87 23.73 -9.93
N ILE A 102 19.92 23.80 -8.59
CA ILE A 102 20.72 24.80 -7.86
C ILE A 102 22.22 24.59 -8.12
N PHE A 103 22.68 23.34 -8.18
CA PHE A 103 24.07 23.00 -8.51
C PHE A 103 24.37 23.04 -10.02
N GLY A 104 23.42 23.47 -10.86
CA GLY A 104 23.60 23.57 -12.32
C GLY A 104 23.75 22.24 -13.05
N LYS A 105 23.42 21.11 -12.40
CA LYS A 105 23.46 19.78 -13.02
C LYS A 105 22.16 19.53 -13.79
N GLU A 106 22.25 19.55 -15.12
CA GLU A 106 21.22 19.02 -16.02
C GLU A 106 21.53 17.55 -16.32
N PHE A 107 20.73 16.62 -15.79
CA PHE A 107 20.88 15.18 -16.06
C PHE A 107 20.41 14.79 -17.46
N LEU A 108 19.55 15.60 -18.08
CA LEU A 108 19.09 15.44 -19.45
C LEU A 108 19.16 16.78 -20.17
N ASP A 109 19.55 16.75 -21.45
CA ASP A 109 19.41 17.89 -22.36
C ASP A 109 17.94 18.09 -22.72
N LEU A 110 17.23 18.81 -21.87
CA LEU A 110 15.82 19.13 -22.07
C LEU A 110 15.62 20.40 -22.92
N LYS A 111 16.70 21.13 -23.23
CA LYS A 111 16.65 22.35 -24.04
C LYS A 111 16.63 21.98 -25.52
N ILE A 112 15.56 22.39 -26.19
CA ILE A 112 15.41 22.25 -27.65
C ILE A 112 16.23 23.37 -28.30
N ASP A 113 17.33 23.01 -28.94
CA ASP A 113 18.09 23.86 -29.85
C ASP A 113 17.46 23.83 -31.25
N ARG A 114 16.87 24.96 -31.66
CA ARG A 114 16.23 25.10 -33.00
C ARG A 114 17.24 25.23 -34.13
N ASN A 115 18.50 25.51 -33.82
CA ASN A 115 19.59 25.63 -34.80
C ASN A 115 20.42 24.34 -34.91
N ALA A 116 20.15 23.34 -34.06
CA ALA A 116 20.83 22.06 -34.12
C ALA A 116 20.46 21.29 -35.38
N LYS A 117 21.47 20.91 -36.19
CA LYS A 117 21.28 20.07 -37.38
C LYS A 117 20.80 18.65 -37.02
N SER A 118 21.13 18.17 -35.83
CA SER A 118 20.71 16.87 -35.30
C SER A 118 20.97 16.80 -33.79
N TYR A 119 20.09 16.12 -33.05
CA TYR A 119 20.27 15.80 -31.62
C TYR A 119 21.07 14.50 -31.41
N TRP A 120 21.50 13.85 -32.49
CA TRP A 120 22.23 12.59 -32.42
C TRP A 120 23.59 12.78 -31.74
N ARG A 121 23.76 12.15 -30.58
CA ARG A 121 25.03 12.08 -29.86
C ARG A 121 25.84 10.91 -30.41
N TYR A 122 26.87 11.18 -31.21
CA TYR A 122 27.81 10.15 -31.63
C TYR A 122 28.50 9.55 -30.40
N ARG A 123 28.36 8.24 -30.21
CA ARG A 123 29.14 7.49 -29.22
C ARG A 123 30.56 7.36 -29.74
N SER A 124 31.57 7.54 -28.88
CA SER A 124 32.94 7.25 -29.27
C SER A 124 33.05 5.79 -29.69
N GLN A 125 33.64 5.54 -30.86
CA GLN A 125 33.94 4.18 -31.27
C GLN A 125 35.01 3.64 -30.31
N LYS A 126 34.58 2.84 -29.34
CA LYS A 126 35.49 2.00 -28.56
C LYS A 126 35.93 0.85 -29.46
N GLU A 127 37.20 0.45 -29.35
CA GLU A 127 37.65 -0.79 -29.98
C GLU A 127 36.78 -1.95 -29.54
N PHE A 128 36.34 -2.74 -30.51
CA PHE A 128 35.45 -3.87 -30.27
C PHE A 128 36.19 -4.94 -29.46
N ASN A 129 35.74 -5.18 -28.22
CA ASN A 129 36.22 -6.26 -27.38
C ASN A 129 35.07 -7.25 -27.13
N PRO A 130 35.19 -8.54 -27.53
CA PRO A 130 34.19 -9.56 -27.27
C PRO A 130 33.80 -9.69 -25.78
N LEU A 131 34.74 -9.41 -24.87
CA LEU A 131 34.52 -9.50 -23.42
C LEU A 131 33.51 -8.46 -22.90
N ASP A 132 33.32 -7.34 -23.59
CA ASP A 132 32.33 -6.32 -23.20
C ASP A 132 30.88 -6.84 -23.38
N TYR A 133 30.69 -7.89 -24.18
CA TYR A 133 29.39 -8.53 -24.38
C TYR A 133 29.08 -9.61 -23.34
N GLU A 134 30.06 -10.08 -22.57
CA GLU A 134 29.84 -11.03 -21.48
C GLU A 134 29.29 -10.36 -20.21
N LYS A 135 29.46 -9.04 -20.07
CA LYS A 135 28.99 -8.25 -18.92
C LYS A 135 28.14 -7.06 -19.35
N GLN A 136 27.05 -7.35 -20.06
CA GLN A 136 26.13 -6.31 -20.55
C GLN A 136 25.18 -5.73 -19.50
N PHE A 137 25.04 -6.35 -18.33
CA PHE A 137 24.06 -6.00 -17.29
C PHE A 137 24.72 -5.64 -15.96
#